data_AF-A0A8H6RKS3-F1
#
_entry.id   AF-A0A8H6RKS3-F1
#
_cell.length_a   1.000
_cell.length_b   1.000
_cell.length_c   1.000
_cell.angle_alpha   90.00
_cell.angle_beta   90.00
_cell.angle_gamma   90.00
#
_symmetry.space_group_name_H-M   'P 1'
#
loop_
_entity.id
_entity.type
_entity.pdbx_description
1 polymer ?
#
loop_
_entity_poly.entity_id
_entity_poly.type
_entity_poly.pdbx_seq_one_letter_code
_entity_poly.pdbx_strand_id
1 'polypeptide(L)'
;MGIHERGAPQMLPRCTTWTEQEECRRMWWAVIILDRFINIGHRSKPFATSDPSLDTHLPTDDNAWDRGQMHVAAPIALSASQTVRAAPFARTCQAGHLLGKIIRHINDKHLPLDYKFNEALQLHRTMRALAGLLPAEAEEDDPAQRPTLCTSMAICYSALLTLYDQYSCSEGKRHIENAPETQLVMQKESIDGLGEVAALVVTLARRVRSFIERAGLGRLSPFVIDSLYQSAANYAWYVRESSDQDCQARLTELKEVLNMCERRWKVAGAYLSSLYDFWDKVDDYFRLDPAQF
;
A
#
# COMPACT_ATOMS: atom_id res chain seq x y z
N MET A 1 1.92 -22.37 15.16
CA MET A 1 1.80 -23.27 13.99
C MET A 1 3.15 -23.72 13.43
N GLY A 2 4.22 -22.92 13.49
CA GLY A 2 5.56 -23.33 13.00
C GLY A 2 5.82 -23.08 11.50
N ILE A 3 4.83 -22.56 10.77
CA ILE A 3 4.88 -22.38 9.30
C ILE A 3 5.98 -21.39 8.85
N HIS A 4 6.37 -20.47 9.72
CA HIS A 4 7.34 -19.41 9.41
C HIS A 4 8.79 -19.91 9.31
N GLU A 5 9.13 -21.04 9.94
CA GLU A 5 10.51 -21.52 10.03
C GLU A 5 10.57 -23.04 10.19
N ARG A 6 11.44 -23.71 9.42
CA ARG A 6 11.60 -25.18 9.48
C ARG A 6 12.15 -25.69 10.82
N GLY A 7 12.93 -24.88 11.52
CA GLY A 7 13.51 -25.21 12.83
C GLY A 7 12.56 -25.00 14.01
N ALA A 8 11.45 -24.28 13.83
CA ALA A 8 10.49 -24.02 14.90
C ALA A 8 9.64 -25.26 15.21
N PRO A 9 9.07 -25.39 16.43
CA PRO A 9 8.08 -26.42 16.74
C PRO A 9 6.91 -26.40 15.75
N GLN A 10 6.72 -27.52 15.04
CA GLN A 10 5.69 -27.68 14.02
C GLN A 10 4.41 -28.21 14.65
N MET A 11 3.31 -27.45 14.52
CA MET A 11 1.97 -27.93 14.93
C MET A 11 1.23 -28.59 13.78
N LEU A 12 1.66 -28.33 12.53
CA LEU A 12 1.08 -28.92 11.33
C LEU A 12 1.94 -30.08 10.84
N PRO A 13 1.35 -31.06 10.12
CA PRO A 13 2.11 -32.08 9.43
C PRO A 13 3.17 -31.48 8.51
N ARG A 14 4.30 -32.18 8.34
CA ARG A 14 5.33 -31.76 7.39
C ARG A 14 4.78 -31.86 5.97
N CYS A 15 4.97 -30.80 5.17
CA CYS A 15 4.72 -30.86 3.73
C CYS A 15 5.58 -31.96 3.10
N THR A 16 4.93 -32.86 2.37
CA THR A 16 5.54 -34.00 1.68
C THR A 16 5.73 -33.74 0.20
N THR A 17 4.95 -32.81 -0.37
CA THR A 17 5.05 -32.40 -1.77
C THR A 17 5.59 -30.98 -1.91
N TRP A 18 6.15 -30.69 -3.09
CA TRP A 18 6.50 -29.31 -3.46
C TRP A 18 5.27 -28.41 -3.42
N THR A 19 4.12 -28.94 -3.84
CA THR A 19 2.85 -28.22 -3.90
C THR A 19 2.41 -27.77 -2.51
N GLU A 20 2.33 -28.69 -1.55
CA GLU A 20 2.00 -28.38 -0.15
C GLU A 20 2.96 -27.36 0.47
N GLN A 21 4.25 -27.44 0.13
CA GLN A 21 5.23 -26.48 0.63
C GLN A 21 5.01 -25.07 0.07
N GLU A 22 4.64 -24.95 -1.20
CA GLU A 22 4.30 -23.67 -1.81
C GLU A 22 2.98 -23.11 -1.25
N GLU A 23 1.97 -23.96 -0.98
CA GLU A 23 0.74 -23.53 -0.29
C GLU A 23 1.04 -22.94 1.08
N CYS A 24 1.83 -23.65 1.90
CA CYS A 24 2.21 -23.17 3.22
C CYS A 24 2.98 -21.85 3.15
N ARG A 25 3.90 -21.72 2.19
CA ARG A 25 4.64 -20.47 1.96
C ARG A 25 3.69 -19.32 1.58
N ARG A 26 2.80 -19.56 0.62
CA ARG A 26 1.84 -18.55 0.15
C ARG A 26 0.86 -18.14 1.25
N MET A 27 0.38 -19.11 2.02
CA MET A 27 -0.50 -18.89 3.16
C MET A 27 0.19 -18.04 4.23
N TRP A 28 1.46 -18.34 4.57
CA TRP A 28 2.19 -17.55 5.56
C TRP A 28 2.41 -16.10 5.10
N TRP A 29 2.77 -15.91 3.84
CA TRP A 29 2.87 -14.58 3.26
C TRP A 29 1.54 -13.83 3.24
N ALA A 30 0.42 -14.51 2.94
CA ALA A 30 -0.91 -13.90 3.00
C ALA A 30 -1.25 -13.42 4.41
N VAL A 31 -0.92 -14.20 5.45
CA VAL A 31 -1.08 -13.79 6.86
C VAL A 31 -0.25 -12.55 7.16
N ILE A 32 1.02 -12.51 6.75
CA ILE A 32 1.89 -11.33 6.93
C ILE A 32 1.28 -10.11 6.24
N ILE A 33 0.91 -10.22 4.96
CA ILE A 33 0.36 -9.09 4.18
C ILE A 33 -0.89 -8.53 4.86
N LEU A 34 -1.83 -9.38 5.28
CA LEU A 34 -3.05 -8.97 5.96
C LEU A 34 -2.76 -8.26 7.29
N ASP A 35 -1.87 -8.85 8.11
CA ASP A 35 -1.47 -8.27 9.39
C ASP A 35 -0.82 -6.89 9.20
N ARG A 36 0.06 -6.71 8.21
CA ARG A 36 0.66 -5.40 7.93
C ARG A 36 -0.37 -4.40 7.39
N PHE A 37 -1.24 -4.83 6.48
CA PHE A 37 -2.18 -3.94 5.78
C PHE A 37 -3.28 -3.39 6.67
N ILE A 38 -3.89 -4.24 7.52
CA ILE A 38 -4.95 -3.80 8.43
C ILE A 38 -4.44 -2.74 9.43
N ASN A 39 -3.15 -2.77 9.75
CA ASN A 39 -2.52 -1.81 10.66
C ASN A 39 -2.27 -0.41 10.03
N ILE A 40 -2.58 -0.18 8.76
CA ILE A 40 -2.59 1.18 8.17
C ILE A 40 -3.59 2.08 8.92
N GLY A 41 -4.82 1.58 9.11
CA GLY A 41 -5.90 2.33 9.78
C GLY A 41 -5.88 2.26 11.31
N HIS A 42 -5.09 1.35 11.90
CA HIS A 42 -5.06 1.11 13.34
C HIS A 42 -3.66 1.39 13.92
N ARG A 43 -3.23 2.65 13.81
CA ARG A 43 -1.90 3.11 14.27
C ARG A 43 -1.70 2.80 15.76
N SER A 44 -0.45 2.56 16.16
CA SER A 44 0.00 2.26 17.54
C SER A 44 -0.28 0.84 18.07
N LYS A 45 -0.69 -0.11 17.24
CA LYS A 45 -0.79 -1.53 17.64
C LYS A 45 0.42 -2.33 17.14
N PRO A 46 0.94 -3.29 17.93
CA PRO A 46 1.95 -4.21 17.45
C PRO A 46 1.34 -5.17 16.42
N PHE A 47 2.16 -5.64 15.48
CA PHE A 47 1.78 -6.69 14.55
C PHE A 47 1.54 -8.01 15.28
N ALA A 48 0.60 -8.81 14.76
CA ALA A 48 0.34 -10.15 15.26
C ALA A 48 1.45 -11.15 14.87
N THR A 49 2.23 -10.87 13.83
CA THR A 49 3.34 -11.72 13.37
C THR A 49 4.70 -11.02 13.45
N SER A 50 5.74 -11.81 13.66
CA SER A 50 7.14 -11.36 13.56
C SER A 50 7.48 -10.94 12.12
N ASP A 51 8.59 -10.22 11.96
CA ASP A 51 9.09 -9.93 10.62
C ASP A 51 9.65 -11.17 9.94
N PRO A 52 9.38 -11.34 8.64
CA PRO A 52 10.03 -12.40 7.87
C PRO A 52 11.53 -12.13 7.80
N SER A 53 12.33 -13.19 7.89
CA SER A 53 13.76 -13.12 7.63
C SER A 53 14.01 -12.66 6.19
N LEU A 54 15.07 -11.89 5.98
CA LEU A 54 15.50 -11.45 4.64
C LEU A 54 15.91 -12.64 3.73
N ASP A 55 16.26 -13.77 4.33
CA ASP A 55 16.58 -15.02 3.60
C ASP A 55 15.32 -15.86 3.30
N THR A 56 14.14 -15.41 3.74
CA THR A 56 12.88 -16.10 3.46
C THR A 56 12.61 -16.09 1.96
N HIS A 57 12.34 -17.27 1.40
CA HIS A 57 11.99 -17.38 -0.01
C HIS A 57 10.61 -16.78 -0.30
N LEU A 58 10.55 -16.00 -1.37
CA LEU A 58 9.32 -15.53 -1.97
C LEU A 58 8.57 -16.69 -2.65
N PRO A 59 7.24 -16.58 -2.79
CA PRO A 59 6.45 -17.49 -3.60
C PRO A 59 6.96 -17.60 -5.04
N THR A 60 6.74 -18.76 -5.66
CA THR A 60 7.16 -19.04 -7.04
C THR A 60 6.18 -18.45 -8.06
N ASP A 61 6.35 -18.79 -9.35
CA ASP A 61 5.47 -18.37 -10.44
C ASP A 61 4.00 -18.75 -10.19
N ASP A 62 3.11 -17.76 -10.28
CA ASP A 62 1.68 -17.92 -10.01
C ASP A 62 1.00 -18.84 -11.02
N ASN A 63 1.44 -18.83 -12.28
CA ASN A 63 0.83 -19.64 -13.34
C ASN A 63 1.27 -21.11 -13.26
N ALA A 64 2.54 -21.37 -12.97
CA ALA A 64 3.05 -22.70 -12.72
C ALA A 64 2.36 -23.31 -11.48
N TRP A 65 2.20 -22.52 -10.42
CA TRP A 65 1.43 -22.87 -9.24
C TRP A 65 -0.03 -23.23 -9.58
N ASP A 66 -0.76 -22.34 -10.29
CA ASP A 66 -2.16 -22.55 -10.69
C ASP A 66 -2.35 -23.83 -11.53
N ARG A 67 -1.30 -24.29 -12.24
CA ARG A 67 -1.31 -25.53 -13.03
C ARG A 67 -0.73 -26.76 -12.32
N GLY A 68 -0.28 -26.64 -11.07
CA GLY A 68 0.39 -27.71 -10.33
C GLY A 68 1.71 -28.17 -10.98
N GLN A 69 2.34 -27.32 -11.79
CA GLN A 69 3.57 -27.65 -12.50
C GLN A 69 4.77 -27.30 -11.63
N MET A 70 5.62 -28.29 -11.36
CA MET A 70 6.92 -28.04 -10.76
C MET A 70 7.76 -27.20 -11.72
N HIS A 71 8.12 -25.99 -11.29
CA HIS A 71 8.99 -25.11 -12.06
C HIS A 71 10.42 -25.18 -11.52
N VAL A 72 11.39 -25.44 -12.40
CA VAL A 72 12.81 -25.44 -12.03
C VAL A 72 13.31 -23.99 -12.11
N ALA A 73 13.15 -23.25 -11.03
CA ALA A 73 13.75 -21.94 -10.85
C ALA A 73 14.41 -21.84 -9.47
N ALA A 74 15.52 -21.11 -9.39
CA ALA A 74 16.16 -20.80 -8.13
C ALA A 74 15.18 -20.00 -7.24
N PRO A 75 14.98 -20.38 -5.97
CA PRO A 75 14.17 -19.61 -5.04
C PRO A 75 14.70 -18.17 -4.94
N ILE A 76 13.79 -17.20 -5.03
CA ILE A 76 14.14 -15.78 -4.85
C ILE A 76 14.03 -15.46 -3.36
N ALA A 77 15.11 -15.05 -2.71
CA ALA A 77 15.08 -14.57 -1.34
C ALA A 77 14.41 -13.19 -1.26
N LEU A 78 13.82 -12.84 -0.11
CA LEU A 78 13.23 -11.52 0.12
C LEU A 78 14.27 -10.39 -0.03
N SER A 79 15.53 -10.66 0.30
CA SER A 79 16.69 -9.76 0.12
C SER A 79 17.15 -9.59 -1.32
N ALA A 80 16.64 -10.39 -2.27
CA ALA A 80 17.06 -10.30 -3.66
C ALA A 80 16.81 -8.90 -4.22
N SER A 81 17.67 -8.48 -5.16
CA SER A 81 17.52 -7.20 -5.83
C SER A 81 16.10 -7.06 -6.40
N GLN A 82 15.49 -5.91 -6.20
CA GLN A 82 14.15 -5.62 -6.72
C GLN A 82 14.10 -5.69 -8.25
N THR A 83 15.24 -5.53 -8.93
CA THR A 83 15.38 -5.67 -10.39
C THR A 83 15.23 -7.11 -10.89
N VAL A 84 15.30 -8.11 -10.01
CA VAL A 84 15.00 -9.50 -10.37
C VAL A 84 13.50 -9.61 -10.55
N ARG A 85 13.05 -10.01 -11.74
CA ARG A 85 11.62 -10.21 -12.04
C ARG A 85 11.05 -11.27 -11.11
N ALA A 86 9.90 -10.98 -10.53
CA ALA A 86 9.20 -11.85 -9.61
C ALA A 86 7.72 -11.96 -9.98
N ALA A 87 7.10 -13.07 -9.60
CA ALA A 87 5.67 -13.30 -9.83
C ALA A 87 4.80 -12.24 -9.13
N PRO A 88 3.57 -11.98 -9.60
CA PRO A 88 2.70 -10.98 -8.99
C PRO A 88 2.47 -11.16 -7.49
N PHE A 89 2.28 -12.39 -7.02
CA PHE A 89 2.15 -12.62 -5.58
C PHE A 89 3.47 -12.38 -4.81
N ALA A 90 4.63 -12.72 -5.39
CA ALA A 90 5.93 -12.41 -4.82
C ALA A 90 6.17 -10.88 -4.71
N ARG A 91 5.79 -10.10 -5.73
CA ARG A 91 5.80 -8.63 -5.67
C ARG A 91 4.89 -8.09 -4.56
N THR A 92 3.74 -8.74 -4.35
CA THR A 92 2.82 -8.40 -3.26
C THR A 92 3.46 -8.68 -1.89
N CYS A 93 4.21 -9.77 -1.75
CA CYS A 93 4.96 -10.10 -0.54
C CYS A 93 6.04 -9.05 -0.23
N GLN A 94 6.80 -8.62 -1.25
CA GLN A 94 7.80 -7.56 -1.12
C GLN A 94 7.17 -6.23 -0.67
N ALA A 95 6.06 -5.84 -1.31
CA ALA A 95 5.30 -4.64 -0.94
C ALA A 95 4.77 -4.73 0.50
N GLY A 96 4.20 -5.87 0.90
CA GLY A 96 3.70 -6.11 2.24
C GLY A 96 4.81 -6.08 3.31
N HIS A 97 5.98 -6.63 3.01
CA HIS A 97 7.15 -6.55 3.90
C HIS A 97 7.59 -5.09 4.14
N LEU A 98 7.76 -4.31 3.06
CA LEU A 98 8.16 -2.91 3.17
C LEU A 98 7.09 -2.05 3.85
N LEU A 99 5.81 -2.30 3.60
CA LEU A 99 4.70 -1.67 4.33
C LEU A 99 4.84 -1.93 5.84
N GLY A 100 5.14 -3.17 6.23
CA GLY A 100 5.36 -3.50 7.64
C GLY A 100 6.49 -2.69 8.29
N LYS A 101 7.58 -2.46 7.56
CA LYS A 101 8.68 -1.61 8.05
C LYS A 101 8.24 -0.15 8.22
N ILE A 102 7.49 0.39 7.26
CA ILE A 102 6.93 1.76 7.33
C ILE A 102 5.99 1.91 8.54
N ILE A 103 5.03 1.00 8.71
CA ILE A 103 4.07 1.09 9.80
C ILE A 103 4.76 0.95 11.17
N ARG A 104 5.76 0.07 11.30
CA ARG A 104 6.56 -0.01 12.53
C ARG A 104 7.31 1.29 12.80
N HIS A 105 7.98 1.84 11.80
CA HIS A 105 8.70 3.09 11.90
C HIS A 105 7.80 4.24 12.37
N ILE A 106 6.59 4.35 11.81
CA ILE A 106 5.61 5.37 12.21
C ILE A 106 5.13 5.17 13.64
N ASN A 107 4.95 3.91 14.06
CA ASN A 107 4.49 3.56 15.40
C ASN A 107 5.58 3.68 16.48
N ASP A 108 6.87 3.70 16.11
CA ASP A 108 7.98 3.82 17.05
C ASP A 108 8.18 5.29 17.48
N LYS A 109 7.75 5.57 18.72
CA LYS A 109 7.85 6.89 19.35
C LYS A 109 9.19 7.12 20.06
N HIS A 110 10.05 6.11 20.13
CA HIS A 110 11.28 6.13 20.90
C HIS A 110 12.55 6.26 20.02
N LEU A 111 12.39 6.29 18.70
CA LEU A 111 13.51 6.51 17.79
C LEU A 111 14.17 7.88 18.02
N PRO A 112 15.51 7.92 18.16
CA PRO A 112 16.26 9.16 18.13
C PRO A 112 15.98 9.94 16.84
N LEU A 113 15.87 11.27 16.93
CA LEU A 113 15.43 12.12 15.81
C LEU A 113 16.27 11.92 14.54
N ASP A 114 17.60 11.92 14.66
CA ASP A 114 18.50 11.72 13.51
C ASP A 114 18.28 10.37 12.85
N TYR A 115 18.14 9.32 13.65
CA TYR A 115 17.87 7.96 13.15
C TYR A 115 16.50 7.89 12.49
N LYS A 116 15.48 8.51 13.10
CA LYS A 116 14.11 8.52 12.61
C LYS A 116 14.02 9.08 11.19
N PHE A 117 14.58 10.26 10.93
CA PHE A 117 14.52 10.84 9.59
C PHE A 117 15.37 10.08 8.57
N ASN A 118 16.54 9.57 8.96
CA ASN A 118 17.35 8.74 8.08
C ASN A 118 16.65 7.43 7.71
N GLU A 119 16.01 6.76 8.68
CA GLU A 119 15.24 5.54 8.44
C GLU A 119 14.01 5.83 7.55
N ALA A 120 13.27 6.90 7.83
CA ALA A 120 12.16 7.35 6.98
C ALA A 120 12.63 7.56 5.54
N LEU A 121 13.79 8.20 5.35
CA LEU A 121 14.35 8.43 4.03
C LEU A 121 14.75 7.11 3.34
N GLN A 122 15.36 6.17 4.05
CA GLN A 122 15.68 4.87 3.44
C GLN A 122 14.42 4.07 3.06
N LEU A 123 13.38 4.12 3.90
CA LEU A 123 12.10 3.47 3.62
C LEU A 123 11.39 4.10 2.42
N HIS A 124 11.38 5.44 2.32
CA HIS A 124 10.82 6.13 1.15
C HIS A 124 11.52 5.71 -0.14
N ARG A 125 12.86 5.71 -0.18
CA ARG A 125 13.65 5.34 -1.36
C ARG A 125 13.38 3.90 -1.79
N THR A 126 13.40 2.98 -0.81
CA THR A 126 13.22 1.55 -1.07
C THR A 126 11.81 1.24 -1.57
N MET A 127 10.79 1.89 -1.00
CA MET A 127 9.41 1.71 -1.42
C MET A 127 9.13 2.38 -2.77
N ARG A 128 9.70 3.56 -3.05
CA ARG A 128 9.59 4.21 -4.36
C ARG A 128 10.28 3.42 -5.47
N ALA A 129 11.44 2.82 -5.19
CA ALA A 129 12.12 1.96 -6.15
C ALA A 129 11.21 0.78 -6.58
N LEU A 130 10.58 0.12 -5.60
CA LEU A 130 9.62 -0.94 -5.88
C LEU A 130 8.37 -0.39 -6.59
N ALA A 131 7.82 0.74 -6.14
CA ALA A 131 6.63 1.32 -6.78
C ALA A 131 6.88 1.76 -8.23
N GLY A 132 8.10 2.19 -8.55
CA GLY A 132 8.48 2.68 -9.89
C GLY A 132 8.71 1.57 -10.92
N LEU A 133 9.15 0.38 -10.50
CA LEU A 133 9.35 -0.74 -11.43
C LEU A 133 8.04 -1.44 -11.81
N LEU A 134 7.07 -1.49 -10.89
CA LEU A 134 5.85 -2.30 -11.06
C LEU A 134 5.03 -1.91 -12.30
N PRO A 135 4.83 -0.63 -12.66
CA PRO A 135 4.06 -0.28 -13.85
C PRO A 135 4.66 -0.85 -15.14
N ALA A 136 5.99 -0.71 -15.30
CA ALA A 136 6.68 -1.23 -16.48
C ALA A 136 6.58 -2.75 -16.57
N GLU A 137 6.82 -3.48 -15.46
CA GLU A 137 6.66 -4.94 -15.43
C GLU A 137 5.24 -5.38 -15.80
N ALA A 138 4.24 -4.61 -15.37
CA ALA A 138 2.85 -4.95 -15.58
C ALA A 138 2.32 -4.59 -16.98
N GLU A 139 3.03 -3.77 -17.76
CA GLU A 139 2.74 -3.53 -19.19
C GLU A 139 3.27 -4.66 -20.08
N GLU A 140 4.26 -5.41 -19.61
CA GLU A 140 4.79 -6.59 -20.33
C GLU A 140 3.91 -7.84 -20.18
N ASP A 141 2.93 -7.80 -19.26
CA ASP A 141 2.03 -8.90 -19.01
C ASP A 141 0.78 -8.83 -19.91
N ASP A 142 0.20 -9.99 -20.24
CA ASP A 142 -1.00 -10.08 -21.09
C ASP A 142 -2.22 -9.37 -20.45
N PRO A 143 -2.68 -8.24 -21.02
CA PRO A 143 -3.78 -7.45 -20.46
C PRO A 143 -5.14 -8.17 -20.53
N ALA A 144 -5.23 -9.25 -21.31
CA ALA A 144 -6.43 -10.10 -21.42
C ALA A 144 -6.57 -11.08 -20.24
N GLN A 145 -5.51 -11.35 -19.49
CA GLN A 145 -5.54 -12.38 -18.44
C GLN A 145 -5.84 -11.81 -17.04
N ARG A 146 -5.17 -10.73 -16.61
CA ARG A 146 -5.27 -10.14 -15.25
C ARG A 146 -4.79 -8.68 -15.27
N PRO A 147 -5.22 -7.79 -14.35
CA PRO A 147 -4.50 -6.56 -14.10
C PRO A 147 -3.35 -6.94 -13.17
N THR A 148 -2.25 -7.41 -13.76
CA THR A 148 -1.11 -7.87 -12.97
C THR A 148 -0.58 -6.71 -12.13
N LEU A 149 -0.04 -7.07 -10.96
CA LEU A 149 0.65 -6.15 -10.05
C LEU A 149 -0.19 -4.99 -9.45
N CYS A 150 -1.48 -4.83 -9.77
CA CYS A 150 -2.32 -3.80 -9.14
C CYS A 150 -2.35 -3.90 -7.61
N THR A 151 -2.29 -5.12 -7.08
CA THR A 151 -2.26 -5.35 -5.63
C THR A 151 -0.95 -4.86 -5.02
N SER A 152 0.20 -5.19 -5.61
CA SER A 152 1.50 -4.74 -5.11
C SER A 152 1.64 -3.22 -5.26
N MET A 153 1.21 -2.64 -6.40
CA MET A 153 1.17 -1.19 -6.59
C MET A 153 0.33 -0.51 -5.51
N ALA A 154 -0.88 -1.00 -5.26
CA ALA A 154 -1.77 -0.43 -4.26
C ALA A 154 -1.16 -0.44 -2.86
N ILE A 155 -0.53 -1.55 -2.46
CA ILE A 155 0.17 -1.64 -1.17
C ILE A 155 1.31 -0.63 -1.10
N CYS A 156 2.13 -0.53 -2.16
CA CYS A 156 3.23 0.46 -2.22
C CYS A 156 2.71 1.90 -2.09
N TYR A 157 1.66 2.25 -2.84
CA TYR A 157 1.08 3.60 -2.80
C TYR A 157 0.43 3.90 -1.46
N SER A 158 -0.32 2.95 -0.88
CA SER A 158 -0.91 3.09 0.46
C SER A 158 0.17 3.35 1.51
N ALA A 159 1.29 2.61 1.43
CA ALA A 159 2.41 2.77 2.35
C ALA A 159 3.11 4.13 2.19
N LEU A 160 3.35 4.57 0.94
CA LEU A 160 3.97 5.86 0.66
C LEU A 160 3.08 7.02 1.12
N LEU A 161 1.78 6.99 0.81
CA LEU A 161 0.83 8.00 1.27
C LEU A 161 0.79 8.07 2.81
N THR A 162 0.78 6.90 3.48
CA THR A 162 0.83 6.83 4.95
C THR A 162 2.13 7.42 5.52
N LEU A 163 3.28 7.13 4.90
CA LEU A 163 4.57 7.68 5.30
C LEU A 163 4.62 9.19 5.08
N TYR A 164 4.13 9.67 3.94
CA TYR A 164 4.18 11.08 3.60
C TYR A 164 3.22 11.92 4.43
N ASP A 165 2.00 11.44 4.70
CA ASP A 165 1.06 12.05 5.64
C ASP A 165 1.71 12.26 7.03
N GLN A 166 2.47 11.28 7.50
CA GLN A 166 3.18 11.38 8.78
C GLN A 166 4.23 12.50 8.80
N TYR A 167 4.81 12.90 7.67
CA TYR A 167 5.94 13.82 7.59
C TYR A 167 5.65 15.14 6.84
N SER A 168 4.51 15.27 6.16
CA SER A 168 4.10 16.50 5.46
C SER A 168 3.54 17.57 6.40
N CYS A 169 2.71 17.17 7.38
CA CYS A 169 2.06 18.11 8.30
C CYS A 169 3.03 18.63 9.38
N SER A 170 3.18 19.97 9.41
CA SER A 170 3.88 20.73 10.46
C SER A 170 3.00 21.05 11.68
N GLU A 171 1.67 21.00 11.54
CA GLU A 171 0.75 21.42 12.61
C GLU A 171 0.81 20.47 13.80
N GLY A 172 1.08 21.01 14.99
CA GLY A 172 1.18 20.27 16.25
C GLY A 172 2.55 19.65 16.55
N LYS A 173 3.49 19.63 15.59
CA LYS A 173 4.89 19.25 15.87
C LYS A 173 5.63 20.49 16.33
N ARG A 174 5.81 20.61 17.66
CA ARG A 174 6.62 21.64 18.31
C ARG A 174 7.89 21.89 17.48
N HIS A 175 8.24 23.16 17.30
CA HIS A 175 9.54 23.56 16.76
C HIS A 175 10.63 22.71 17.44
N ILE A 176 11.25 21.81 16.68
CA ILE A 176 12.31 20.96 17.21
C ILE A 176 13.57 21.82 17.23
N GLU A 177 13.96 22.28 18.42
CA GLU A 177 15.26 22.93 18.60
C GLU A 177 16.36 21.98 18.10
N ASN A 178 17.23 22.47 17.22
CA ASN A 178 18.27 21.69 16.54
C ASN A 178 17.74 20.54 15.64
N ALA A 179 16.63 20.77 14.92
CA ALA A 179 16.16 19.85 13.89
C ALA A 179 17.29 19.45 12.91
N PRO A 180 17.53 18.16 12.66
CA PRO A 180 18.54 17.73 11.71
C PRO A 180 18.14 18.08 10.27
N GLU A 181 19.12 18.28 9.38
CA GLU A 181 18.89 18.56 7.96
C GLU A 181 17.98 17.49 7.29
N THR A 182 18.13 16.24 7.72
CA THR A 182 17.31 15.10 7.25
C THR A 182 15.81 15.28 7.53
N GLN A 183 15.43 16.07 8.54
CA GLN A 183 14.04 16.42 8.78
C GLN A 183 13.45 17.26 7.64
N LEU A 184 14.17 18.30 7.22
CA LEU A 184 13.73 19.18 6.13
C LEU A 184 13.68 18.42 4.81
N VAL A 185 14.68 17.57 4.55
CA VAL A 185 14.68 16.69 3.37
C VAL A 185 13.46 15.76 3.38
N MET A 186 13.20 15.05 4.48
CA MET A 186 12.05 14.14 4.57
C MET A 186 10.71 14.88 4.45
N GLN A 187 10.60 16.07 5.03
CA GLN A 187 9.40 16.89 4.90
C GLN A 187 9.16 17.31 3.45
N LYS A 188 10.18 17.80 2.76
CA LYS A 188 10.09 18.15 1.34
C LYS A 188 9.68 16.95 0.49
N GLU A 189 10.37 15.83 0.64
CA GLU A 189 10.04 14.57 -0.06
C GLU A 189 8.60 14.11 0.20
N SER A 190 8.06 14.39 1.39
CA SER A 190 6.69 14.04 1.75
C SER A 190 5.66 14.97 1.14
N ILE A 191 5.91 16.29 1.12
CA ILE A 191 5.03 17.27 0.49
C ILE A 191 4.94 17.00 -1.02
N ASP A 192 6.09 16.89 -1.68
CA ASP A 192 6.15 16.62 -3.12
C ASP A 192 5.58 15.22 -3.43
N GLY A 193 5.95 14.23 -2.61
CA GLY A 193 5.54 12.84 -2.77
C GLY A 193 4.04 12.57 -2.64
N LEU A 194 3.30 13.35 -1.83
CA LEU A 194 1.84 13.19 -1.70
C LEU A 194 1.14 13.43 -3.05
N GLY A 195 1.48 14.52 -3.74
CA GLY A 195 0.91 14.86 -5.04
C GLY A 195 1.30 13.86 -6.13
N GLU A 196 2.58 13.47 -6.17
CA GLU A 196 3.08 12.49 -7.14
C GLU A 196 2.44 11.12 -6.97
N VAL A 197 2.37 10.60 -5.74
CA VAL A 197 1.76 9.28 -5.48
C VAL A 197 0.26 9.32 -5.70
N ALA A 198 -0.43 10.40 -5.33
CA ALA A 198 -1.85 10.56 -5.65
C ALA A 198 -2.11 10.50 -7.17
N ALA A 199 -1.25 11.13 -7.98
CA ALA A 199 -1.34 11.04 -9.43
C ALA A 199 -1.10 9.61 -9.96
N LEU A 200 -0.15 8.87 -9.38
CA LEU A 200 0.06 7.45 -9.70
C LEU A 200 -1.15 6.58 -9.33
N VAL A 201 -1.82 6.89 -8.22
CA VAL A 201 -3.05 6.21 -7.80
C VAL A 201 -4.19 6.46 -8.79
N VAL A 202 -4.31 7.64 -9.40
CA VAL A 202 -5.28 7.87 -10.49
C VAL A 202 -5.00 6.96 -11.68
N THR A 203 -3.73 6.79 -12.07
CA THR A 203 -3.35 5.83 -13.13
C THR A 203 -3.69 4.39 -12.75
N LEU A 204 -3.44 4.00 -11.49
CA LEU A 204 -3.89 2.70 -10.96
C LEU A 204 -5.42 2.56 -11.01
N ALA A 205 -6.17 3.61 -10.67
CA ALA A 205 -7.63 3.63 -10.69
C ALA A 205 -8.17 3.37 -12.11
N ARG A 206 -7.55 3.98 -13.13
CA ARG A 206 -7.86 3.71 -14.55
C ARG A 206 -7.63 2.26 -14.92
N ARG A 207 -6.50 1.69 -14.50
CA ARG A 207 -6.17 0.27 -14.73
C ARG A 207 -7.18 -0.65 -14.04
N VAL A 208 -7.58 -0.33 -12.80
CA VAL A 208 -8.62 -1.04 -12.05
C VAL A 208 -9.98 -0.94 -12.75
N ARG A 209 -10.43 0.26 -13.14
CA ARG A 209 -11.68 0.47 -13.90
C ARG A 209 -11.72 -0.40 -15.15
N SER A 210 -10.67 -0.28 -15.96
CA SER A 210 -10.52 -1.00 -17.23
C SER A 210 -10.58 -2.52 -17.04
N PHE A 211 -10.00 -3.04 -15.95
CA PHE A 211 -10.13 -4.45 -15.60
C PHE A 211 -11.55 -4.83 -15.17
N ILE A 212 -12.19 -4.03 -14.32
CA ILE A 212 -13.56 -4.30 -13.85
C ILE A 212 -14.53 -4.36 -15.05
N GLU A 213 -14.37 -3.47 -16.02
CA GLU A 213 -15.20 -3.43 -17.23
C GLU A 213 -15.01 -4.68 -18.11
N ARG A 214 -13.78 -5.19 -18.25
CA ARG A 214 -13.50 -6.37 -19.09
C ARG A 214 -13.79 -7.71 -18.42
N ALA A 215 -13.42 -7.86 -17.15
CA ALA A 215 -13.35 -9.15 -16.47
C ALA A 215 -14.21 -9.23 -15.20
N GLY A 216 -14.89 -8.13 -14.85
CA GLY A 216 -15.71 -8.03 -13.65
C GLY A 216 -14.90 -7.89 -12.36
N LEU A 217 -15.61 -7.93 -11.24
CA LEU A 217 -15.05 -7.70 -9.91
C LEU A 217 -14.39 -8.95 -9.29
N GLY A 218 -14.61 -10.13 -9.87
CA GLY A 218 -14.33 -11.45 -9.27
C GLY A 218 -12.92 -11.64 -8.70
N ARG A 219 -11.93 -10.94 -9.28
CA ARG A 219 -10.51 -11.08 -8.98
C ARG A 219 -9.87 -9.80 -8.47
N LEU A 220 -10.69 -8.78 -8.20
CA LEU A 220 -10.23 -7.52 -7.63
C LEU A 220 -9.85 -7.75 -6.16
N SER A 221 -8.61 -7.44 -5.81
CA SER A 221 -8.11 -7.48 -4.43
C SER A 221 -8.70 -6.34 -3.60
N PRO A 222 -9.04 -6.53 -2.30
CA PRO A 222 -9.49 -5.44 -1.45
C PRO A 222 -8.38 -4.42 -1.14
N PHE A 223 -7.11 -4.80 -1.29
CA PHE A 223 -5.97 -3.94 -0.99
C PHE A 223 -5.86 -2.70 -1.89
N VAL A 224 -6.57 -2.68 -3.03
CA VAL A 224 -6.62 -1.49 -3.91
C VAL A 224 -7.40 -0.32 -3.32
N ILE A 225 -8.27 -0.59 -2.35
CA ILE A 225 -9.26 0.39 -1.89
C ILE A 225 -8.62 1.49 -1.04
N ASP A 226 -7.63 1.12 -0.22
CA ASP A 226 -6.99 2.05 0.71
C ASP A 226 -6.22 3.16 -0.02
N SER A 227 -5.39 2.84 -1.01
CA SER A 227 -4.69 3.86 -1.80
C SER A 227 -5.64 4.77 -2.56
N LEU A 228 -6.72 4.22 -3.15
CA LEU A 228 -7.76 4.99 -3.81
C LEU A 228 -8.41 5.99 -2.85
N TYR A 229 -8.75 5.55 -1.64
CA TYR A 229 -9.34 6.41 -0.61
C TYR A 229 -8.35 7.48 -0.12
N GLN A 230 -7.12 7.11 0.23
CA GLN A 230 -6.10 8.07 0.68
C GLN A 230 -5.82 9.14 -0.38
N SER A 231 -5.70 8.75 -1.66
CA SER A 231 -5.54 9.71 -2.75
C SER A 231 -6.76 10.59 -2.96
N ALA A 232 -7.98 10.05 -2.81
CA ALA A 232 -9.20 10.83 -2.90
C ALA A 232 -9.29 11.85 -1.74
N ALA A 233 -8.89 11.46 -0.53
CA ALA A 233 -8.82 12.39 0.61
C ALA A 233 -7.80 13.51 0.35
N ASN A 234 -6.64 13.21 -0.23
CA ASN A 234 -5.66 14.23 -0.62
C ASN A 234 -6.22 15.21 -1.65
N TYR A 235 -6.83 14.72 -2.74
CA TYR A 235 -7.44 15.60 -3.74
C TYR A 235 -8.62 16.40 -3.16
N ALA A 236 -9.41 15.82 -2.27
CA ALA A 236 -10.46 16.54 -1.55
C ALA A 236 -9.89 17.71 -0.74
N TRP A 237 -8.79 17.50 -0.03
CA TRP A 237 -8.09 18.56 0.68
C TRP A 237 -7.56 19.64 -0.27
N TYR A 238 -6.94 19.28 -1.39
CA TYR A 238 -6.46 20.27 -2.38
C TYR A 238 -7.59 21.08 -3.00
N VAL A 239 -8.70 20.45 -3.42
CA VAL A 239 -9.87 21.15 -3.97
C VAL A 239 -10.39 22.21 -2.99
N ARG A 240 -10.39 21.89 -1.69
CA ARG A 240 -10.79 22.84 -0.64
C ARG A 240 -9.86 24.04 -0.55
N GLU A 241 -8.55 23.82 -0.67
CA GLU A 241 -7.56 24.89 -0.46
C GLU A 241 -7.37 25.78 -1.70
N SER A 242 -7.40 25.19 -2.90
CA SER A 242 -7.01 25.88 -4.15
C SER A 242 -8.15 26.02 -5.17
N SER A 243 -9.31 25.39 -4.95
CA SER A 243 -10.40 25.31 -5.94
C SER A 243 -9.92 24.81 -7.33
N ASP A 244 -8.88 23.97 -7.34
CA ASP A 244 -8.27 23.45 -8.57
C ASP A 244 -9.20 22.45 -9.27
N GLN A 245 -9.59 22.77 -10.51
CA GLN A 245 -10.48 21.97 -11.35
C GLN A 245 -9.86 20.62 -11.73
N ASP A 246 -8.54 20.55 -11.91
CA ASP A 246 -7.86 19.29 -12.23
C ASP A 246 -7.90 18.34 -11.03
N CYS A 247 -7.71 18.86 -9.82
CA CYS A 247 -7.87 18.10 -8.59
C CYS A 247 -9.31 17.60 -8.42
N GLN A 248 -10.31 18.43 -8.77
CA GLN A 248 -11.73 18.04 -8.71
C GLN A 248 -12.07 16.92 -9.70
N ALA A 249 -11.54 16.97 -10.92
CA ALA A 249 -11.72 15.91 -11.91
C ALA A 249 -11.12 14.59 -11.43
N ARG A 250 -9.89 14.62 -10.90
CA ARG A 250 -9.20 13.43 -10.34
C ARG A 250 -9.92 12.85 -9.13
N LEU A 251 -10.44 13.70 -8.23
CA LEU A 251 -11.26 13.28 -7.11
C LEU A 251 -12.52 12.54 -7.57
N THR A 252 -13.20 13.08 -8.58
CA THR A 252 -14.41 12.48 -9.16
C THR A 252 -14.11 11.11 -9.74
N GLU A 253 -13.02 10.99 -10.49
CA GLU A 253 -12.58 9.72 -11.08
C GLU A 253 -12.30 8.65 -10.00
N LEU A 254 -11.63 9.00 -8.92
CA LEU A 254 -11.36 8.09 -7.80
C LEU A 254 -12.66 7.66 -7.09
N LYS A 255 -13.60 8.60 -6.86
CA LYS A 255 -14.91 8.30 -6.26
C LYS A 255 -15.71 7.31 -7.13
N GLU A 256 -15.71 7.50 -8.44
CA GLU A 256 -16.37 6.57 -9.37
C GLU A 256 -15.77 5.16 -9.29
N VAL A 257 -14.44 5.03 -9.24
CA VAL A 257 -13.78 3.71 -9.11
C VAL A 257 -14.07 3.07 -7.75
N LEU A 258 -14.04 3.84 -6.65
CA LEU A 258 -14.46 3.35 -5.33
C LEU A 258 -15.90 2.83 -5.33
N ASN A 259 -16.81 3.54 -6.01
CA ASN A 259 -18.21 3.15 -6.14
C ASN A 259 -18.36 1.84 -6.93
N MET A 260 -17.55 1.65 -7.98
CA MET A 260 -17.48 0.38 -8.70
C MET A 260 -17.01 -0.76 -7.78
N CYS A 261 -16.00 -0.51 -6.94
CA CYS A 261 -15.41 -1.47 -6.01
C CYS A 261 -16.37 -1.89 -4.88
N GLU A 262 -17.26 -1.00 -4.41
CA GLU A 262 -18.19 -1.29 -3.32
C GLU A 262 -19.07 -2.52 -3.58
N ARG A 263 -19.43 -2.76 -4.83
CA ARG A 263 -20.23 -3.91 -5.26
C ARG A 263 -19.62 -5.25 -4.83
N ARG A 264 -18.32 -5.31 -4.59
CA ARG A 264 -17.61 -6.48 -4.03
C ARG A 264 -17.09 -6.22 -2.61
N TRP A 265 -16.56 -5.05 -2.36
CA TRP A 265 -15.84 -4.73 -1.13
C TRP A 265 -16.49 -3.56 -0.41
N LYS A 266 -17.30 -3.85 0.61
CA LYS A 266 -18.10 -2.85 1.32
C LYS A 266 -17.30 -1.76 2.02
N VAL A 267 -16.02 -1.99 2.31
CA VAL A 267 -15.11 -0.95 2.82
C VAL A 267 -14.97 0.23 1.86
N ALA A 268 -15.09 0.02 0.53
CA ALA A 268 -15.07 1.13 -0.42
C ALA A 268 -16.28 2.08 -0.25
N GLY A 269 -17.46 1.53 0.07
CA GLY A 269 -18.65 2.33 0.37
C GLY A 269 -18.51 3.09 1.68
N ALA A 270 -17.98 2.45 2.73
CA ALA A 270 -17.70 3.13 4.00
C ALA A 270 -16.71 4.31 3.84
N TYR A 271 -15.68 4.12 3.00
CA TYR A 271 -14.74 5.17 2.63
C TYR A 271 -15.38 6.28 1.79
N LEU A 272 -16.26 5.96 0.84
CA LEU A 272 -17.05 6.96 0.12
C LEU A 272 -17.92 7.79 1.06
N SER A 273 -18.64 7.14 1.98
CA SER A 273 -19.43 7.84 3.01
C SER A 273 -18.55 8.76 3.84
N SER A 274 -17.36 8.30 4.26
CA SER A 274 -16.42 9.13 5.02
C SER A 274 -15.93 10.34 4.21
N LEU A 275 -15.73 10.18 2.89
CA LEU A 275 -15.44 11.31 2.02
C LEU A 275 -16.63 12.28 2.00
N TYR A 276 -17.87 11.82 1.78
CA TYR A 276 -19.07 12.68 1.72
C TYR A 276 -19.44 13.34 3.06
N ASP A 277 -19.40 12.63 4.17
CA ASP A 277 -19.70 13.16 5.51
C ASP A 277 -18.74 14.29 5.91
N PHE A 278 -17.50 14.22 5.41
CA PHE A 278 -16.53 15.29 5.55
C PHE A 278 -16.94 16.55 4.75
N TRP A 279 -17.68 16.41 3.66
CA TRP A 279 -18.23 17.54 2.88
C TRP A 279 -19.54 18.07 3.47
N ASP A 280 -20.47 17.20 3.87
CA ASP A 280 -21.79 17.62 4.38
C ASP A 280 -21.70 18.39 5.70
N LYS A 281 -20.77 18.01 6.60
CA LYS A 281 -20.52 18.75 7.85
C LYS A 281 -19.89 20.13 7.64
N VAL A 282 -19.32 20.40 6.47
CA VAL A 282 -18.67 21.67 6.14
C VAL A 282 -19.66 22.64 5.51
N ASP A 283 -20.59 22.17 4.68
CA ASP A 283 -21.68 23.00 4.14
C ASP A 283 -22.59 23.55 5.24
N ASP A 284 -22.84 22.79 6.31
CA ASP A 284 -23.57 23.27 7.49
C ASP A 284 -22.78 24.29 8.33
N TYR A 285 -21.44 24.19 8.37
CA TYR A 285 -20.58 25.18 9.04
C TYR A 285 -20.52 26.50 8.27
N PHE A 286 -20.52 26.47 6.94
CA PHE A 286 -20.54 27.68 6.10
C PHE A 286 -21.93 28.29 5.90
N ARG A 287 -23.02 27.53 6.13
CA ARG A 287 -24.38 28.07 6.17
C ARG A 287 -24.73 28.77 7.48
N LEU A 288 -23.95 28.56 8.55
CA LEU A 288 -24.22 29.10 9.87
C LEU A 288 -23.48 30.41 10.21
N ASP A 289 -22.68 31.00 9.31
CA ASP A 289 -22.10 32.32 9.62
C ASP A 289 -21.83 33.24 8.40
N PRO A 290 -22.77 34.15 8.13
CA PRO A 290 -22.47 35.47 7.56
C PRO A 290 -22.83 36.61 8.53
N ALA A 291 -22.98 36.35 9.83
CA ALA A 291 -23.53 37.31 10.78
C ALA A 291 -22.82 37.31 12.14
N GLN A 292 -21.49 37.27 12.14
CA GLN A 292 -20.66 37.71 13.25
C GLN A 292 -19.23 37.98 12.78
N PHE A 293 -19.00 39.13 12.15
CA PHE A 293 -17.87 40.07 12.37
C PHE A 293 -18.06 41.31 11.49
#